data_AF-A0A812I836-F1
#
_entry.id   AF-A0A812I836-F1
#
_cell.length_a   1.000
_cell.length_b   1.000
_cell.length_c   1.000
_cell.angle_alpha   90.00
_cell.angle_beta   90.00
_cell.angle_gamma   90.00
#
_symmetry.space_group_name_H-M   'P 1'
#
loop_
_entity.id
_entity.type
_entity.pdbx_description
1 polymer ?
#
loop_
_entity_poly.entity_id
_entity_poly.type
_entity_poly.pdbx_seq_one_letter_code
_entity_poly.pdbx_strand_id
1 'polypeptide(L)'
;MAPTDLIQDLLKRAHTEVAQSVLQDVEGRMPLQLPTLLLRVPRLQSGSNAPHSNYVYDLLLPYLLTYLCADQKEKISVSVDPFVAFPMANLLISKGFKVVRETDDALQKRSAIAPLTLAVRSQTKEDVLASLEHSTGTSGGRSKL
;
A
#
# COMPACT_ATOMS: atom_id res chain seq x y z
N MET A 1 -1.67 3.77 20.18
CA MET A 1 -2.69 4.48 19.37
C MET A 1 -3.65 3.43 18.88
N ALA A 2 -4.96 3.59 19.08
CA ALA A 2 -5.92 2.59 18.61
C ALA A 2 -5.91 2.54 17.07
N PRO A 3 -6.14 1.38 16.42
CA PRO A 3 -6.24 1.27 14.96
C PRO A 3 -7.22 2.30 14.36
N THR A 4 -8.32 2.56 15.08
CA THR A 4 -9.36 3.53 14.70
C THR A 4 -8.85 4.96 14.61
N ASP A 5 -8.01 5.42 15.55
CA ASP A 5 -7.44 6.79 15.52
C ASP A 5 -6.51 6.97 14.32
N LEU A 6 -5.77 5.91 13.97
CA LEU A 6 -4.85 5.91 12.84
C LEU A 6 -5.59 5.98 11.51
N ILE A 7 -6.67 5.20 11.39
CA ILE A 7 -7.55 5.20 10.22
C ILE A 7 -8.13 6.61 10.00
N GLN A 8 -8.66 7.23 11.06
CA GLN A 8 -9.23 8.58 10.99
C GLN A 8 -8.19 9.65 10.63
N ASP A 9 -6.99 9.58 11.19
CA ASP A 9 -5.89 10.49 10.86
C ASP A 9 -5.46 10.40 9.39
N LEU A 10 -5.46 9.20 8.82
CA LEU A 10 -5.08 8.97 7.43
C LEU A 10 -6.19 9.39 6.45
N LEU A 11 -7.46 9.12 6.80
CA LEU A 11 -8.61 9.52 5.98
C LEU A 11 -8.76 11.05 5.87
N LYS A 12 -8.35 11.83 6.88
CA LYS A 12 -8.44 13.31 6.82
C LYS A 12 -7.51 13.96 5.79
N ARG A 13 -6.56 13.23 5.21
CA ARG A 13 -5.42 13.79 4.43
C ARG A 13 -5.47 13.48 2.93
N ALA A 14 -6.43 12.69 2.45
CA ALA A 14 -6.49 12.19 1.07
C ALA A 14 -7.89 12.38 0.46
N HIS A 15 -8.04 12.18 -0.85
CA HIS A 15 -9.36 12.02 -1.45
C HIS A 15 -9.81 10.56 -1.27
N THR A 16 -10.75 10.36 -0.35
CA THR A 16 -10.93 9.08 0.35
C THR A 16 -12.01 8.17 -0.19
N GLU A 17 -12.68 8.48 -1.30
CA GLU A 17 -13.87 7.72 -1.72
C GLU A 17 -13.56 6.23 -1.94
N VAL A 18 -12.46 5.92 -2.63
CA VAL A 18 -12.03 4.53 -2.86
C VAL A 18 -11.61 3.86 -1.56
N ALA A 19 -10.82 4.56 -0.73
CA ALA A 19 -10.36 4.08 0.57
C ALA A 19 -11.52 3.75 1.53
N GLN A 20 -12.53 4.62 1.59
CA GLN A 20 -13.74 4.42 2.38
C GLN A 20 -14.60 3.27 1.84
N SER A 21 -14.74 3.17 0.52
CA SER A 21 -15.52 2.09 -0.11
C SER A 21 -14.87 0.71 0.09
N VAL A 22 -13.54 0.64 0.05
CA VAL A 22 -12.77 -0.57 0.39
C VAL A 22 -12.95 -0.92 1.87
N LEU A 23 -12.82 0.07 2.76
CA LEU A 23 -13.01 -0.13 4.20
C LEU A 23 -14.38 -0.72 4.53
N GLN A 24 -15.46 -0.14 4.00
CA GLN A 24 -16.83 -0.62 4.25
C GLN A 24 -17.02 -2.08 3.82
N ASP A 25 -16.41 -2.48 2.69
CA ASP A 25 -16.53 -3.86 2.19
C ASP A 25 -15.71 -4.85 3.03
N VAL A 26 -14.53 -4.40 3.48
CA VAL A 26 -13.56 -5.18 4.25
C VAL A 26 -14.05 -5.41 5.68
N GLU A 27 -14.64 -4.39 6.32
CA GLU A 27 -15.23 -4.50 7.67
C GLU A 27 -16.34 -5.55 7.72
N GLY A 28 -17.15 -5.66 6.66
CA GLY A 28 -18.20 -6.67 6.56
C GLY A 28 -17.69 -8.11 6.38
N ARG A 29 -16.39 -8.31 6.17
CA ARG A 29 -15.77 -9.62 5.86
C ARG A 29 -14.76 -10.09 6.93
N MET A 30 -14.72 -9.44 8.09
CA MET A 30 -13.80 -9.80 9.17
C MET A 30 -14.15 -11.16 9.83
N PRO A 31 -13.14 -11.96 10.24
CA PRO A 31 -11.70 -11.70 10.14
C PRO A 31 -11.12 -11.99 8.75
N LEU A 32 -10.30 -11.07 8.23
CA LEU A 32 -9.55 -11.29 6.98
C LEU A 32 -8.14 -11.76 7.27
N GLN A 33 -7.67 -12.77 6.54
CA GLN A 33 -6.27 -13.18 6.56
C GLN A 33 -5.56 -12.59 5.34
N LEU A 34 -4.70 -11.59 5.57
CA LEU A 34 -4.01 -10.87 4.51
C LEU A 34 -2.59 -11.43 4.29
N PRO A 35 -2.07 -11.39 3.04
CA PRO A 35 -0.72 -11.83 2.73
C PRO A 35 0.33 -10.85 3.25
N THR A 36 1.60 -11.24 3.29
CA THR A 36 2.68 -10.27 3.51
C THR A 36 2.94 -9.52 2.21
N LEU A 37 2.89 -8.19 2.25
CA LEU A 37 2.89 -7.35 1.06
C LEU A 37 3.94 -6.23 1.14
N LEU A 38 4.63 -6.02 0.03
CA LEU A 38 5.41 -4.82 -0.21
C LEU A 38 4.74 -3.98 -1.29
N LEU A 39 4.17 -2.85 -0.91
CA LEU A 39 3.58 -1.90 -1.85
C LEU A 39 4.67 -1.02 -2.44
N ARG A 40 4.85 -1.08 -3.77
CA ARG A 40 5.80 -0.25 -4.48
C ARG A 40 5.07 0.88 -5.21
N VAL A 41 5.41 2.11 -4.86
CA VAL A 41 4.97 3.29 -5.61
C VAL A 41 6.01 3.58 -6.70
N PRO A 42 5.65 3.50 -8.00
CA PRO A 42 6.58 3.81 -9.08
C PRO A 42 6.96 5.29 -9.07
N ARG A 43 8.15 5.60 -9.58
CA ARG A 43 8.52 7.01 -9.84
C ARG A 43 7.73 7.51 -11.04
N LEU A 44 7.16 8.71 -10.94
CA LEU A 44 6.54 9.38 -12.08
C LEU A 44 7.62 9.68 -13.12
N GLN A 45 7.36 9.38 -14.40
CA GLN A 45 8.33 9.56 -15.48
C GLN A 45 8.60 11.03 -15.83
N SER A 46 7.72 11.96 -15.43
CA SER A 46 8.01 13.39 -15.51
C SER A 46 8.75 13.81 -14.25
N GLY A 47 9.93 14.45 -14.41
CA GLY A 47 10.85 14.84 -13.33
C GLY A 47 10.31 15.89 -12.35
N SER A 48 8.99 16.03 -12.24
CA SER A 48 8.37 16.83 -11.20
C SER A 48 8.32 16.01 -9.91
N ASN A 49 9.33 16.21 -9.06
CA ASN A 49 9.34 15.76 -7.67
C ASN A 49 8.29 16.50 -6.81
N ALA A 50 7.15 16.93 -7.39
CA ALA A 50 6.17 17.76 -6.71
C ALA A 50 5.74 17.07 -5.40
N PRO A 51 6.19 17.56 -4.23
CA PRO A 51 6.09 16.86 -2.96
C PRO A 51 4.71 17.03 -2.31
N HIS A 52 3.67 17.20 -3.14
CA HIS A 52 2.31 17.57 -2.75
C HIS A 52 1.25 16.79 -3.51
N SER A 53 1.64 15.76 -4.27
CA SER A 53 0.67 14.97 -4.99
C SER A 53 -0.06 14.04 -4.02
N ASN A 54 -1.30 14.40 -3.68
CA ASN A 54 -2.26 13.54 -2.95
C ASN A 54 -2.38 12.15 -3.61
N TYR A 55 -1.98 12.03 -4.87
CA TYR A 55 -1.83 10.79 -5.60
C TYR A 55 -1.17 9.64 -4.81
N VAL A 56 -0.06 9.90 -4.10
CA VAL A 56 0.63 8.84 -3.33
C VAL A 56 -0.24 8.40 -2.14
N TYR A 57 -0.98 9.33 -1.54
CA TYR A 57 -1.96 9.00 -0.51
C TYR A 57 -3.09 8.16 -1.11
N ASP A 58 -3.70 8.61 -2.22
CA ASP A 58 -4.85 7.94 -2.84
C ASP A 58 -4.50 6.52 -3.31
N LEU A 59 -3.26 6.29 -3.74
CA LEU A 59 -2.74 4.97 -4.10
C LEU A 59 -2.55 4.02 -2.91
N LEU A 60 -1.91 4.50 -1.84
CA LEU A 60 -1.50 3.65 -0.73
C LEU A 60 -2.63 3.40 0.26
N LEU A 61 -3.47 4.41 0.46
CA LEU A 61 -4.43 4.46 1.55
C LEU A 61 -5.42 3.28 1.57
N PRO A 62 -6.03 2.88 0.44
CA PRO A 62 -6.96 1.74 0.44
C PRO A 62 -6.33 0.47 1.01
N TYR A 63 -5.09 0.16 0.61
CA TYR A 63 -4.37 -1.03 1.11
C TYR A 63 -4.00 -0.87 2.58
N LEU A 64 -3.40 0.25 2.97
CA LEU A 64 -2.95 0.45 4.35
C LEU A 64 -4.11 0.31 5.35
N LEU A 65 -5.28 0.85 4.99
CA LEU A 65 -6.49 0.77 5.79
C LEU A 65 -7.00 -0.67 5.92
N THR A 66 -6.97 -1.46 4.85
CA THR A 66 -7.34 -2.89 4.92
C THR A 66 -6.50 -3.66 5.94
N TYR A 67 -5.19 -3.42 5.98
CA TYR A 67 -4.30 -4.08 6.96
C TYR A 67 -4.49 -3.56 8.38
N LEU A 68 -4.81 -2.28 8.56
CA LEU A 68 -5.12 -1.72 9.87
C LEU A 68 -6.43 -2.28 10.44
N CYS A 69 -7.48 -2.39 9.63
CA CYS A 69 -8.75 -2.98 10.06
C CYS A 69 -8.64 -4.47 10.37
N ALA A 70 -7.76 -5.19 9.66
CA ALA A 70 -7.49 -6.61 9.91
C ALA A 70 -6.49 -6.86 11.07
N ASP A 71 -6.04 -5.81 11.77
CA ASP A 71 -4.99 -5.84 12.80
C ASP A 71 -3.71 -6.58 12.37
N GLN A 72 -3.28 -6.35 11.12
CA GLN A 72 -2.16 -7.03 10.46
C GLN A 72 -1.14 -6.05 9.89
N LYS A 73 -0.98 -4.88 10.53
CA LYS A 73 -0.10 -3.79 10.07
C LYS A 73 1.34 -4.24 9.80
N GLU A 74 1.83 -5.20 10.58
CA GLU A 74 3.18 -5.77 10.49
C GLU A 74 3.44 -6.53 9.17
N LYS A 75 2.38 -6.97 8.48
CA LYS A 75 2.47 -7.70 7.21
C LYS A 75 2.61 -6.78 6.00
N ILE A 76 2.43 -5.46 6.16
CA ILE A 76 2.52 -4.51 5.05
C ILE A 76 3.73 -3.59 5.20
N SER A 77 4.45 -3.41 4.10
CA SER A 77 5.55 -2.45 3.98
C SER A 77 5.41 -1.63 2.71
N VAL A 78 5.96 -0.41 2.72
CA VAL A 78 5.87 0.52 1.58
C VAL A 78 7.28 0.78 1.06
N SER A 79 7.52 0.45 -0.21
CA SER A 79 8.71 0.85 -0.95
C SER A 79 8.40 2.11 -1.74
N VAL A 80 8.97 3.24 -1.31
CA VAL A 80 8.81 4.52 -2.00
C VAL A 80 10.03 5.40 -1.81
N ASP A 81 10.29 6.28 -2.78
CA ASP A 81 11.29 7.33 -2.60
C ASP A 81 10.73 8.41 -1.65
N PRO A 82 11.37 8.68 -0.49
CA PRO A 82 10.85 9.60 0.50
C PRO A 82 10.73 11.05 -0.01
N PHE A 83 11.48 11.43 -1.06
CA PHE A 83 11.35 12.75 -1.67
C PHE A 83 10.11 12.86 -2.56
N VAL A 84 9.69 11.74 -3.18
CA VAL A 84 8.47 11.67 -4.00
C VAL A 84 7.22 11.55 -3.12
N ALA A 85 7.34 10.83 -2.01
CA ALA A 85 6.23 10.60 -1.08
C ALA A 85 6.25 11.54 0.13
N PHE A 86 7.00 12.64 0.11
CA PHE A 86 6.86 13.64 1.17
C PHE A 86 5.47 14.29 1.08
N PRO A 87 4.77 14.54 2.20
CA PRO A 87 5.09 14.20 3.59
C PRO A 87 4.62 12.81 4.05
N MET A 88 3.97 12.03 3.19
CA MET A 88 3.40 10.70 3.50
C MET A 88 4.44 9.73 4.08
N ALA A 89 5.64 9.66 3.52
CA ALA A 89 6.68 8.77 4.02
C ALA A 89 6.98 9.01 5.51
N ASN A 90 7.12 10.28 5.91
CA ASN A 90 7.37 10.65 7.30
C ASN A 90 6.16 10.35 8.19
N LEU A 91 4.95 10.59 7.70
CA LEU A 91 3.72 10.24 8.40
C LEU A 91 3.67 8.73 8.66
N LEU A 92 3.84 7.90 7.63
CA LEU A 92 3.83 6.45 7.74
C LEU A 92 4.89 5.94 8.73
N ILE A 93 6.11 6.47 8.67
CA ILE A 93 7.18 6.15 9.62
C ILE A 93 6.76 6.52 11.05
N SER A 94 6.24 7.73 11.28
CA SER A 94 5.78 8.17 12.62
C SER A 94 4.64 7.32 13.18
N LYS A 95 3.83 6.70 12.31
CA LYS A 95 2.74 5.79 12.68
C LYS A 95 3.20 4.32 12.74
N GLY A 96 4.50 4.08 12.60
CA GLY A 96 5.14 2.78 12.76
C GLY A 96 4.91 1.82 11.59
N PHE A 97 4.67 2.33 10.38
CA PHE A 97 4.74 1.53 9.16
C PHE A 97 6.21 1.36 8.74
N LYS A 98 6.52 0.19 8.17
CA LYS A 98 7.83 -0.05 7.58
C LYS A 98 7.88 0.60 6.20
N VAL A 99 8.52 1.76 6.12
CA VAL A 99 8.84 2.44 4.85
C VAL A 99 10.29 2.14 4.49
N VAL A 100 10.50 1.63 3.28
CA VAL A 100 11.82 1.28 2.75
C VAL A 100 12.07 2.02 1.44
N ARG A 101 13.34 2.28 1.14
CA ARG A 101 13.77 2.76 -0.17
C ARG A 101 14.50 1.63 -0.87
N GLU A 102 13.76 0.76 -1.55
CA GLU A 102 14.38 -0.33 -2.29
C GLU A 102 14.70 0.11 -3.72
N THR A 103 15.92 -0.20 -4.16
CA THR A 103 16.28 -0.14 -5.58
C THR A 103 15.64 -1.31 -6.31
N ASP A 104 15.44 -1.17 -7.61
CA ASP A 104 14.93 -2.21 -8.50
C ASP A 104 15.73 -3.52 -8.36
N ASP A 105 17.06 -3.41 -8.25
CA ASP A 105 17.96 -4.55 -8.02
C ASP A 105 17.75 -5.24 -6.67
N ALA A 106 17.43 -4.49 -5.61
CA ALA A 106 17.17 -5.06 -4.29
C ALA A 106 15.81 -5.80 -4.25
N LEU A 107 14.82 -5.27 -4.97
CA LEU A 107 13.50 -5.88 -5.14
C LEU A 107 13.56 -7.20 -5.90
N GLN A 108 14.31 -7.26 -7.00
CA GLN A 108 14.47 -8.48 -7.80
C GLN A 108 15.16 -9.61 -7.01
N LYS A 109 15.96 -9.26 -6.01
CA LYS A 109 16.66 -10.23 -5.15
C LYS A 109 15.81 -10.72 -3.96
N ARG A 110 14.65 -10.12 -3.70
CA ARG A 110 13.72 -10.59 -2.67
C ARG A 110 12.96 -11.82 -3.15
N SER A 111 13.31 -12.97 -2.59
CA SER A 111 12.65 -14.24 -2.87
C SER A 111 11.39 -14.49 -2.02
N ALA A 112 11.21 -13.77 -0.91
CA ALA A 112 10.22 -14.10 0.12
C ALA A 112 8.96 -13.24 0.13
N ILE A 113 8.97 -12.07 -0.53
CA ILE A 113 7.82 -11.14 -0.55
C ILE A 113 7.67 -10.63 -1.99
N ALA A 114 6.55 -10.96 -2.62
CA ALA A 114 6.23 -10.43 -3.95
C ALA A 114 5.89 -8.94 -3.85
N PRO A 115 6.61 -8.05 -4.56
CA PRO A 115 6.26 -6.63 -4.58
C PRO A 115 5.02 -6.40 -5.44
N LEU A 116 4.01 -5.72 -4.88
CA LEU A 116 2.90 -5.19 -5.66
C LEU A 116 3.25 -3.79 -6.14
N THR A 117 3.54 -3.66 -7.43
CA THR A 117 3.80 -2.35 -8.05
C THR A 117 2.48 -1.69 -8.43
N LEU A 118 2.18 -0.56 -7.81
CA LEU A 118 0.94 0.16 -8.03
C LEU A 118 0.97 0.84 -9.41
N ALA A 119 -0.11 0.69 -10.17
CA ALA A 119 -0.24 1.34 -11.47
C ALA A 119 -0.30 2.87 -11.33
N VAL A 120 0.30 3.60 -12.28
CA VAL A 120 0.28 5.07 -12.30
C VAL A 120 -1.07 5.60 -12.82
N ARG A 121 -2.18 5.21 -12.19
CA ARG A 121 -3.56 5.62 -12.54
C ARG A 121 -4.44 5.67 -11.30
N SER A 122 -5.61 6.30 -11.40
CA SER A 122 -6.66 6.16 -10.40
C SER A 122 -7.07 4.69 -10.31
N GLN A 123 -7.05 4.14 -9.09
CA GLN A 123 -7.46 2.76 -8.82
C GLN A 123 -8.94 2.73 -8.44
N THR A 124 -9.66 1.71 -8.87
CA THR A 124 -11.02 1.44 -8.35
C THR A 124 -10.95 0.54 -7.12
N LYS A 125 -12.08 0.40 -6.42
CA LYS A 125 -12.20 -0.55 -5.30
C LYS A 125 -11.93 -1.98 -5.75
N GLU A 126 -12.41 -2.36 -6.92
CA GLU A 126 -12.25 -3.70 -7.50
C GLU A 126 -10.78 -3.98 -7.83
N ASP A 127 -10.06 -2.99 -8.37
CA ASP A 127 -8.61 -3.10 -8.62
C ASP A 127 -7.85 -3.44 -7.31
N VAL A 128 -8.20 -2.80 -6.20
CA VAL A 128 -7.58 -3.00 -4.88
C VAL A 128 -7.90 -4.38 -4.33
N LEU A 129 -9.18 -4.77 -4.33
CA LEU A 129 -9.62 -6.07 -3.81
C LEU A 129 -9.00 -7.23 -4.61
N ALA A 130 -9.03 -7.15 -5.95
CA ALA A 130 -8.40 -8.14 -6.81
C ALA A 130 -6.89 -8.25 -6.55
N SER A 131 -6.20 -7.12 -6.35
CA SER A 131 -4.76 -7.11 -6.04
C SER A 131 -4.45 -7.78 -4.70
N LEU A 132 -5.30 -7.60 -3.68
CA LEU A 132 -5.16 -8.26 -2.38
C LEU A 132 -5.40 -9.77 -2.48
N GLU A 133 -6.39 -10.20 -3.26
CA GLU A 133 -6.69 -11.62 -3.51
C GLU A 133 -5.56 -12.31 -4.29
N HIS A 134 -5.08 -11.72 -5.39
CA HIS A 134 -3.99 -12.29 -6.18
C HIS A 134 -2.65 -12.37 -5.43
N SER A 135 -2.42 -11.45 -4.48
CA SER A 135 -1.22 -11.46 -3.62
C SER A 135 -1.20 -12.64 -2.63
N THR A 136 -2.33 -13.32 -2.41
CA THR A 136 -2.39 -14.56 -1.62
C THR A 136 -2.02 -15.81 -2.42
N GLY A 137 -2.02 -15.73 -3.75
CA GLY A 137 -1.86 -16.89 -4.65
C GLY A 137 -0.47 -17.15 -5.20
N THR A 138 0.55 -16.34 -4.85
CA THR A 138 1.90 -16.46 -5.42
C THR A 138 2.95 -16.85 -4.38
N SER A 139 2.70 -17.96 -3.70
CA SER A 139 3.74 -18.80 -3.11
C SER A 139 3.69 -20.18 -3.75
N GLY A 140 4.20 -20.30 -4.97
CA GLY A 140 4.34 -21.59 -5.65
C GLY A 140 4.52 -21.48 -7.15
N GLY A 141 5.77 -21.62 -7.61
CA GLY A 141 6.05 -22.03 -8.99
C GLY A 141 6.80 -21.03 -9.86
N ARG A 142 8.14 -21.09 -9.80
CA ARG A 142 8.97 -20.92 -11.00
C ARG A 142 8.55 -21.99 -12.03
N SER A 143 8.46 -21.64 -13.31
CA SER A 143 9.47 -22.02 -14.32
C SER A 143 8.97 -21.79 -15.75
N LYS A 144 9.85 -21.16 -16.54
CA LYS A 144 10.00 -21.16 -18.00
C LYS A 144 8.95 -21.92 -18.83
N LEU A 145 8.45 -21.24 -19.87
CA LEU A 145 8.75 -21.55 -21.28
C LEU A 145 8.53 -20.30 -22.13
#